data_AF-X1DEW7-F1
#
_entry.id   AF-X1DEW7-F1
#
_cell.length_a   1.000
_cell.length_b   1.000
_cell.length_c   1.000
_cell.angle_alpha   90.00
_cell.angle_beta   90.00
_cell.angle_gamma   90.00
#
_symmetry.space_group_name_H-M   'P 1'
#
loop_
_entity.id
_entity.type
_entity.pdbx_description
1 polymer ?
#
loop_
_entity_poly.entity_id
_entity_poly.type
_entity_poly.pdbx_seq_one_letter_code
_entity_poly.pdbx_strand_id
1 'polypeptide(L)'
;EGVKQSYGDNASFKYFSEAEFNQYNFEVPDLVKDLVQKEIVLIEEHTGWEYSPLFIYQEDYSQYVPRGHYTKSEKLKNYFKVLIWYGRMTALIEGSPLLYPGESICTGDVGGIISEYDARIQTLQAFLLSNQFSQSRDLRERWNRIYAITSFLVGFSDDLGPNEYSEILKKLFKYEINPQEIEENYLELKETILDFPYNPKIYSGLGACELLMPCPPLSEKEIQALKLQAKELLEKTKGFRLMGQRFTLDSWLFSEIVSPYS
;
A
#
# COMPACT_ATOMS: atom_id res chain seq x y z
N GLU A 1 15.02 34.28 2.08
CA GLU A 1 14.41 34.93 3.26
C GLU A 1 13.74 33.87 4.10
N GLY A 2 14.06 33.85 5.40
CA GLY A 2 13.72 32.73 6.28
C GLY A 2 12.31 32.86 6.87
N VAL A 3 11.65 31.72 7.02
CA VAL A 3 10.30 31.51 7.60
C VAL A 3 10.11 32.20 8.97
N LYS A 4 11.21 32.56 9.65
CA LYS A 4 11.22 33.39 10.88
C LYS A 4 10.50 34.74 10.72
N GLN A 5 10.54 35.34 9.53
CA GLN A 5 9.92 36.65 9.30
C GLN A 5 8.39 36.60 9.20
N SER A 6 7.80 35.43 8.96
CA SER A 6 6.36 35.29 8.68
C SER A 6 5.52 34.86 9.88
N TYR A 7 6.10 34.23 10.91
CA TYR A 7 5.32 33.54 11.97
C TYR A 7 5.66 33.89 13.42
N GLY A 8 6.68 34.72 13.66
CA GLY A 8 7.03 35.21 15.01
C GLY A 8 7.59 34.13 15.97
N ASP A 9 8.17 34.58 17.09
CA ASP A 9 8.91 33.73 18.04
C ASP A 9 8.03 32.82 18.93
N ASN A 10 6.70 32.83 18.77
CA ASN A 10 5.75 32.09 19.61
C ASN A 10 4.81 31.13 18.85
N ALA A 11 5.08 30.79 17.59
CA ALA A 11 4.39 29.67 16.95
C ALA A 11 4.95 28.36 17.54
N SER A 12 4.21 27.72 18.44
CA SER A 12 4.56 26.39 18.92
C SER A 12 4.59 25.43 17.73
N PHE A 13 5.78 25.09 17.22
CA PHE A 13 5.98 24.10 16.15
C PHE A 13 5.38 22.74 16.48
N LYS A 14 4.97 22.53 17.73
CA LYS A 14 4.36 21.30 18.22
C LYS A 14 2.95 21.09 17.65
N TYR A 15 2.16 22.15 17.47
CA TYR A 15 0.75 22.06 17.04
C TYR A 15 0.52 22.73 15.69
N PHE A 16 -0.61 22.45 15.06
CA PHE A 16 -1.05 23.17 13.86
C PHE A 16 -1.42 24.63 14.22
N SER A 17 -1.04 25.57 13.37
CA SER A 17 -1.59 26.93 13.43
C SER A 17 -3.04 26.95 12.93
N GLU A 18 -3.79 28.01 13.23
CA GLU A 18 -5.16 28.17 12.71
C GLU A 18 -5.21 28.17 11.17
N ALA A 19 -4.23 28.84 10.54
CA ALA A 19 -4.10 28.85 9.08
C ALA A 19 -3.88 27.44 8.52
N GLU A 20 -3.06 26.64 9.19
CA GLU A 20 -2.78 25.26 8.79
C GLU A 20 -3.95 24.33 9.03
N PHE A 21 -4.64 24.50 10.16
CA PHE A 21 -5.87 23.77 10.45
C PHE A 21 -6.90 24.01 9.34
N ASN A 22 -7.14 25.28 8.98
CA ASN A 22 -8.07 25.62 7.90
C ASN A 22 -7.60 25.10 6.53
N GLN A 23 -6.29 25.11 6.26
CA GLN A 23 -5.72 24.61 5.01
C GLN A 23 -5.84 23.08 4.87
N TYR A 24 -5.63 22.35 5.96
CA TYR A 24 -5.57 20.88 5.97
C TYR A 24 -6.87 20.23 6.46
N ASN A 25 -7.90 21.02 6.76
CA ASN A 25 -9.21 20.50 7.09
C ASN A 25 -9.80 19.78 5.87
N PHE A 26 -10.35 18.60 6.11
CA PHE A 26 -10.99 17.79 5.08
C PHE A 26 -12.30 17.24 5.62
N GLU A 27 -13.38 17.49 4.89
CA GLU A 27 -14.69 16.94 5.21
C GLU A 27 -14.87 15.62 4.48
N VAL A 28 -15.01 14.53 5.23
CA VAL A 28 -15.20 13.19 4.68
C VAL A 28 -16.62 13.09 4.11
N PRO A 29 -16.80 12.70 2.84
CA PRO A 29 -18.14 12.54 2.26
C PRO A 29 -19.00 11.54 3.04
N ASP A 30 -20.28 11.86 3.25
CA ASP A 30 -21.20 11.05 4.06
C ASP A 30 -21.26 9.58 3.63
N LEU A 31 -21.15 9.31 2.32
CA LEU A 31 -21.15 7.96 1.75
C LEU A 31 -20.09 7.03 2.36
N VAL A 32 -18.91 7.57 2.70
CA VAL A 32 -17.75 6.78 3.19
C VAL A 32 -17.37 7.12 4.63
N LYS A 33 -18.10 8.05 5.27
CA LYS A 33 -17.77 8.60 6.58
C LYS A 33 -17.63 7.54 7.65
N ASP A 34 -18.55 6.58 7.70
CA ASP A 34 -18.52 5.50 8.70
C ASP A 34 -17.32 4.57 8.50
N LEU A 35 -16.97 4.24 7.26
CA LEU A 35 -15.82 3.39 6.94
C LEU A 35 -14.50 4.08 7.29
N VAL A 36 -14.35 5.34 6.89
CA VAL A 36 -13.17 6.16 7.20
C VAL A 36 -13.02 6.35 8.70
N GLN A 37 -14.12 6.62 9.43
CA GLN A 37 -14.06 6.79 10.88
C GLN A 37 -13.59 5.50 11.58
N LYS A 38 -14.06 4.33 11.14
CA LYS A 38 -13.60 3.04 11.69
C LYS A 38 -12.10 2.82 11.42
N GLU A 39 -11.62 3.09 10.21
CA GLU A 39 -10.20 2.97 9.87
C GLU A 39 -9.34 3.92 10.72
N ILE A 40 -9.76 5.17 10.87
CA ILE A 40 -9.05 6.17 11.68
C ILE A 40 -9.00 5.77 13.15
N VAL A 41 -10.09 5.21 13.71
CA VAL A 41 -10.08 4.72 15.10
C VAL A 41 -9.01 3.65 15.29
N LEU A 42 -8.92 2.65 14.40
CA LEU A 42 -7.88 1.61 14.46
C LEU A 42 -6.46 2.20 14.35
N ILE A 43 -6.26 3.16 13.44
CA ILE A 43 -4.99 3.88 13.29
C ILE A 43 -4.61 4.65 14.55
N GLU A 44 -5.56 5.24 15.28
CA GLU A 44 -5.28 6.01 16.50
C GLU A 44 -5.11 5.12 17.76
N GLU A 45 -5.77 3.97 17.81
CA GLU A 45 -5.71 3.04 18.94
C GLU A 45 -4.42 2.21 18.98
N HIS A 46 -3.82 1.92 17.81
CA HIS A 46 -2.53 1.24 17.69
C HIS A 46 -2.46 -0.19 18.28
N THR A 47 -3.56 -0.93 18.29
CA THR A 47 -3.73 -2.19 19.06
C THR A 47 -3.20 -3.46 18.38
N GLY A 48 -2.39 -3.34 17.32
CA GLY A 48 -1.81 -4.49 16.61
C GLY A 48 -2.68 -4.95 15.45
N TRP A 49 -2.74 -6.27 15.22
CA TRP A 49 -3.44 -6.86 14.07
C TRP A 49 -4.96 -6.76 14.19
N GLU A 50 -5.60 -6.15 13.19
CA GLU A 50 -7.05 -6.12 13.01
C GLU A 50 -7.39 -6.03 11.51
N TYR A 51 -8.59 -6.45 11.11
CA TYR A 51 -9.05 -6.33 9.73
C TYR A 51 -9.36 -4.87 9.37
N SER A 52 -8.78 -4.40 8.26
CA SER A 52 -9.06 -3.05 7.76
C SER A 52 -10.48 -2.94 7.23
N PRO A 53 -11.29 -1.98 7.72
CA PRO A 53 -12.60 -1.67 7.15
C PRO A 53 -12.57 -1.27 5.67
N LEU A 54 -11.42 -0.82 5.16
CA LEU A 54 -11.24 -0.39 3.77
C LEU A 54 -10.64 -1.47 2.87
N PHE A 55 -9.67 -2.23 3.38
CA PHE A 55 -8.89 -3.19 2.59
C PHE A 55 -9.22 -4.67 2.84
N ILE A 56 -10.10 -4.94 3.80
CA ILE A 56 -10.66 -6.27 4.14
C ILE A 56 -9.65 -7.22 4.78
N TYR A 57 -8.36 -7.17 4.44
CA TYR A 57 -7.31 -7.96 5.07
C TYR A 57 -6.77 -7.36 6.37
N GLN A 58 -6.04 -8.16 7.14
CA GLN A 58 -5.44 -7.71 8.40
C GLN A 58 -4.29 -6.72 8.20
N GLU A 59 -4.27 -5.67 9.01
CA GLU A 59 -3.19 -4.70 9.12
C GLU A 59 -2.68 -4.63 10.56
N ASP A 60 -1.37 -4.45 10.71
CA ASP A 60 -0.75 -4.23 12.01
C ASP A 60 -0.82 -2.74 12.38
N TYR A 61 -1.87 -2.36 13.10
CA TYR A 61 -2.08 -0.99 13.55
C TYR A 61 -1.03 -0.51 14.58
N SER A 62 -0.23 -1.41 15.17
CA SER A 62 0.89 -1.01 16.05
C SER A 62 2.02 -0.28 15.30
N GLN A 63 2.07 -0.41 13.97
CA GLN A 63 3.04 0.29 13.12
C GLN A 63 2.78 1.80 13.05
N TYR A 64 1.57 2.26 13.38
CA TYR A 64 1.18 3.67 13.25
C TYR A 64 1.60 4.54 14.44
N VAL A 65 2.17 3.96 15.50
CA VAL A 65 2.69 4.70 16.66
C VAL A 65 3.87 5.59 16.21
N PRO A 66 3.76 6.93 16.25
CA PRO A 66 4.86 7.81 15.84
C PRO A 66 6.07 7.66 16.77
N ARG A 67 7.27 7.53 16.19
CA ARG A 67 8.53 7.28 16.93
C ARG A 67 9.63 8.26 16.54
N GLY A 68 10.65 8.38 17.41
CA GLY A 68 11.86 9.16 17.11
C GLY A 68 11.56 10.65 16.87
N HIS A 69 12.16 11.21 15.81
CA HIS A 69 11.98 12.64 15.47
C HIS A 69 10.56 13.00 15.03
N TYR A 70 9.72 12.02 14.66
CA TYR A 70 8.34 12.27 14.24
C TYR A 70 7.43 12.69 15.40
N THR A 71 7.84 12.48 16.65
CA THR A 71 7.07 12.88 17.85
C THR A 71 7.14 14.38 18.16
N LYS A 72 7.98 15.15 17.44
CA LYS A 72 8.27 16.56 17.71
C LYS A 72 7.11 17.51 17.38
N SER A 73 6.20 17.14 16.48
CA SER A 73 5.03 17.95 16.11
C SER A 73 3.87 17.13 15.57
N GLU A 74 2.64 17.66 15.68
CA GLU A 74 1.44 17.02 15.11
C GLU A 74 1.55 16.83 13.59
N LYS A 75 2.18 17.76 12.87
CA LYS A 75 2.49 17.59 11.44
C LYS A 75 3.35 16.37 11.15
N LEU A 76 4.40 16.17 11.95
CA LEU A 76 5.31 15.05 11.75
C LEU A 76 4.67 13.72 12.15
N LYS A 77 3.79 13.71 13.15
CA LYS A 77 2.97 12.55 13.49
C LYS A 77 2.00 12.19 12.36
N ASN A 78 1.29 13.16 11.80
CA ASN A 78 0.40 12.94 10.66
C ASN A 78 1.17 12.44 9.44
N TYR A 79 2.31 13.07 9.13
CA TYR A 79 3.20 12.61 8.06
C TYR A 79 3.64 11.16 8.26
N PHE A 80 4.05 10.80 9.49
CA PHE A 80 4.45 9.43 9.81
C PHE A 80 3.32 8.44 9.53
N LYS A 81 2.14 8.65 10.12
CA LYS A 81 0.98 7.75 9.95
C LYS A 81 0.59 7.58 8.48
N VAL A 82 0.58 8.67 7.71
CA VAL A 82 0.24 8.64 6.29
C VAL A 82 1.28 7.88 5.46
N LEU A 83 2.58 8.07 5.73
CA LEU A 83 3.64 7.35 5.03
C LEU A 83 3.63 5.85 5.36
N ILE A 84 3.32 5.48 6.61
CA ILE A 84 3.10 4.09 7.00
C ILE A 84 1.90 3.52 6.23
N TRP A 85 0.76 4.19 6.26
CA TRP A 85 -0.44 3.74 5.55
C TRP A 85 -0.19 3.53 4.05
N TYR A 86 0.36 4.53 3.35
CA TYR A 86 0.66 4.43 1.92
C TYR A 86 1.75 3.42 1.57
N GLY A 87 2.62 3.07 2.52
CA GLY A 87 3.68 2.09 2.34
C GLY A 87 3.28 0.66 2.67
N ARG A 88 2.15 0.45 3.34
CA ARG A 88 1.68 -0.88 3.77
C ARG A 88 0.43 -1.32 3.03
N MET A 89 -0.50 -0.40 2.77
CA MET A 89 -1.76 -0.71 2.11
C MET A 89 -1.55 -0.96 0.62
N THR A 90 -1.89 -2.17 0.21
CA THR A 90 -1.88 -2.61 -1.20
C THR A 90 -3.30 -2.86 -1.66
N ALA A 91 -3.66 -2.28 -2.80
CA ALA A 91 -4.83 -2.69 -3.56
C ALA A 91 -4.45 -3.92 -4.41
N LEU A 92 -4.87 -5.10 -3.98
CA LEU A 92 -4.52 -6.39 -4.58
C LEU A 92 -5.19 -6.56 -5.95
N ILE A 93 -4.47 -7.19 -6.88
CA ILE A 93 -5.00 -7.45 -8.23
C ILE A 93 -5.76 -8.78 -8.30
N GLU A 94 -5.20 -9.82 -7.68
CA GLU A 94 -5.80 -11.15 -7.64
C GLU A 94 -6.56 -11.37 -6.33
N GLY A 95 -7.65 -12.13 -6.45
CA GLY A 95 -8.48 -12.56 -5.34
C GLY A 95 -8.70 -14.07 -5.36
N SER A 96 -9.25 -14.58 -4.28
CA SER A 96 -9.60 -15.98 -4.10
C SER A 96 -11.00 -16.26 -4.66
N PRO A 97 -11.16 -17.33 -5.46
CA PRO A 97 -12.49 -17.84 -5.84
C PRO A 97 -13.17 -18.63 -4.71
N LEU A 98 -12.46 -18.88 -3.61
CA LEU A 98 -12.95 -19.65 -2.45
C LEU A 98 -13.44 -18.75 -1.30
N LEU A 99 -13.22 -17.43 -1.39
CA LEU A 99 -13.66 -16.45 -0.41
C LEU A 99 -14.89 -15.69 -0.91
N TYR A 100 -15.80 -15.38 0.01
CA TYR A 100 -16.95 -14.52 -0.25
C TYR A 100 -16.59 -13.02 -0.05
N PRO A 101 -17.37 -12.08 -0.63
CA PRO A 101 -17.16 -10.65 -0.42
C PRO A 101 -17.03 -10.26 1.06
N GLY A 102 -15.99 -9.51 1.39
CA GLY A 102 -15.68 -9.08 2.76
C GLY A 102 -14.93 -10.11 3.59
N GLU A 103 -14.58 -11.28 3.04
CA GLU A 103 -13.73 -12.26 3.69
C GLU A 103 -12.26 -12.07 3.32
N SER A 104 -11.38 -12.32 4.30
CA SER A 104 -9.94 -12.36 4.07
C SER A 104 -9.27 -13.46 4.89
N ILE A 105 -8.43 -14.25 4.22
CA ILE A 105 -7.61 -15.30 4.81
C ILE A 105 -6.25 -15.25 4.12
N CYS A 106 -5.18 -15.11 4.90
CA CYS A 106 -3.82 -15.11 4.34
C CYS A 106 -3.00 -16.38 4.64
N THR A 107 -3.64 -17.40 5.20
CA THR A 107 -3.02 -18.68 5.50
C THR A 107 -3.71 -19.81 4.74
N GLY A 108 -2.93 -20.77 4.25
CA GLY A 108 -3.46 -21.94 3.54
C GLY A 108 -3.64 -21.73 2.05
N ASP A 109 -4.15 -22.77 1.38
CA ASP A 109 -4.28 -22.82 -0.06
C ASP A 109 -5.66 -22.33 -0.53
N VAL A 110 -5.90 -21.03 -0.31
CA VAL A 110 -7.15 -20.37 -0.71
C VAL A 110 -7.01 -19.58 -2.02
N GLY A 111 -5.87 -19.64 -2.72
CA GLY A 111 -5.69 -18.95 -4.01
C GLY A 111 -5.51 -17.42 -3.97
N GLY A 112 -5.98 -16.73 -2.94
CA GLY A 112 -5.84 -15.26 -2.77
C GLY A 112 -6.11 -14.81 -1.34
N ILE A 113 -5.79 -13.55 -1.02
CA ILE A 113 -5.85 -13.00 0.35
C ILE A 113 -7.24 -12.44 0.69
N ILE A 114 -7.95 -11.96 -0.33
CA ILE A 114 -9.31 -11.43 -0.29
C ILE A 114 -10.14 -12.09 -1.39
N SER A 115 -11.46 -11.91 -1.43
CA SER A 115 -12.29 -12.44 -2.52
C SER A 115 -11.97 -11.82 -3.89
N GLU A 116 -12.30 -12.52 -4.98
CA GLU A 116 -12.24 -11.96 -6.34
C GLU A 116 -13.07 -10.68 -6.50
N TYR A 117 -14.20 -10.60 -5.78
CA TYR A 117 -15.05 -9.41 -5.77
C TYR A 117 -14.33 -8.20 -5.16
N ASP A 118 -13.67 -8.39 -4.03
CA ASP A 118 -12.94 -7.31 -3.35
C ASP A 118 -11.67 -6.92 -4.11
N ALA A 119 -10.95 -7.89 -4.69
CA ALA A 119 -9.80 -7.62 -5.55
C ALA A 119 -10.18 -6.82 -6.81
N ARG A 120 -11.36 -7.10 -7.40
CA ARG A 120 -11.90 -6.28 -8.49
C ARG A 120 -12.11 -4.82 -8.07
N ILE A 121 -12.70 -4.58 -6.90
CA ILE A 121 -12.90 -3.23 -6.36
C ILE A 121 -11.55 -2.53 -6.15
N GLN A 122 -10.59 -3.20 -5.51
CA GLN A 122 -9.27 -2.64 -5.24
C GLN A 122 -8.49 -2.32 -6.53
N THR A 123 -8.55 -3.21 -7.52
CA THR A 123 -7.92 -2.98 -8.84
C THR A 123 -8.54 -1.78 -9.55
N LEU A 124 -9.87 -1.68 -9.58
CA LEU A 124 -10.57 -0.54 -10.20
C LEU A 124 -10.22 0.77 -9.48
N GLN A 125 -10.20 0.76 -8.14
CA GLN A 125 -9.78 1.91 -7.35
C GLN A 125 -8.36 2.36 -7.71
N ALA A 126 -7.41 1.43 -7.86
CA ALA A 126 -6.04 1.74 -8.26
C ALA A 126 -5.96 2.40 -9.65
N PHE A 127 -6.74 1.90 -10.63
CA PHE A 127 -6.83 2.54 -11.95
C PHE A 127 -7.47 3.92 -11.89
N LEU A 128 -8.55 4.10 -11.12
CA LEU A 128 -9.21 5.40 -10.95
C LEU A 128 -8.27 6.44 -10.32
N LEU A 129 -7.55 6.06 -9.25
CA LEU A 129 -6.54 6.90 -8.61
C LEU A 129 -5.42 7.26 -9.59
N SER A 130 -4.93 6.28 -10.35
CA SER A 130 -3.87 6.47 -11.33
C SER A 130 -4.31 7.36 -12.50
N ASN A 131 -5.56 7.24 -12.94
CA ASN A 131 -6.13 8.12 -13.96
C ASN A 131 -6.11 9.59 -13.49
N GLN A 132 -6.63 9.86 -12.29
CA GLN A 132 -6.63 11.21 -11.70
C GLN A 132 -5.21 11.75 -11.51
N PHE A 133 -4.30 10.91 -11.05
CA PHE A 133 -2.88 11.23 -10.91
C PHE A 133 -2.24 11.59 -12.27
N SER A 134 -2.57 10.84 -13.32
CA SER A 134 -2.05 11.06 -14.67
C SER A 134 -2.56 12.35 -15.32
N GLN A 135 -3.71 12.86 -14.87
CA GLN A 135 -4.32 14.09 -15.38
C GLN A 135 -3.81 15.34 -14.62
N SER A 136 -3.52 15.23 -13.33
CA SER A 136 -3.07 16.39 -12.53
C SER A 136 -1.55 16.57 -12.48
N ARG A 137 -1.05 17.63 -13.12
CA ARG A 137 0.38 17.98 -13.10
C ARG A 137 0.88 18.27 -11.68
N ASP A 138 0.12 19.02 -10.89
CA ASP A 138 0.49 19.39 -9.52
C ASP A 138 0.64 18.14 -8.61
N LEU A 139 -0.30 17.19 -8.70
CA LEU A 139 -0.20 15.93 -7.93
C LEU A 139 1.04 15.13 -8.32
N ARG A 140 1.34 15.02 -9.61
CA ARG A 140 2.56 14.32 -10.08
C ARG A 140 3.81 14.99 -9.58
N GLU A 141 3.92 16.32 -9.67
CA GLU A 141 5.10 17.04 -9.22
C GLU A 141 5.31 16.89 -7.70
N ARG A 142 4.24 16.96 -6.90
CA ARG A 142 4.31 16.77 -5.44
C ARG A 142 4.72 15.34 -5.06
N TRP A 143 4.07 14.34 -5.64
CA TRP A 143 4.40 12.94 -5.36
C TRP A 143 5.80 12.60 -5.86
N ASN A 144 6.20 13.03 -7.06
CA ASN A 144 7.55 12.82 -7.58
C ASN A 144 8.61 13.44 -6.67
N ARG A 145 8.35 14.61 -6.08
CA ARG A 145 9.27 15.22 -5.13
C ARG A 145 9.47 14.35 -3.88
N ILE A 146 8.41 13.77 -3.35
CA ILE A 146 8.49 12.86 -2.19
C ILE A 146 9.18 11.56 -2.60
N TYR A 147 8.70 10.95 -3.69
CA TYR A 147 9.18 9.67 -4.20
C TYR A 147 10.66 9.71 -4.57
N ALA A 148 11.12 10.73 -5.30
CA ALA A 148 12.51 10.85 -5.74
C ALA A 148 13.51 10.92 -4.58
N ILE A 149 13.16 11.62 -3.49
CA ILE A 149 14.00 11.68 -2.29
C ILE A 149 14.07 10.29 -1.64
N THR A 150 12.93 9.64 -1.47
CA THR A 150 12.90 8.29 -0.88
C THR A 150 13.64 7.28 -1.75
N SER A 151 13.44 7.31 -3.08
CA SER A 151 14.07 6.36 -3.98
C SER A 151 15.58 6.58 -4.10
N PHE A 152 16.04 7.82 -3.99
CA PHE A 152 17.46 8.13 -3.93
C PHE A 152 18.14 7.55 -2.68
N LEU A 153 17.45 7.56 -1.53
CA LEU A 153 18.02 7.08 -0.27
C LEU A 153 17.94 5.57 -0.08
N VAL A 154 16.83 4.93 -0.48
CA VAL A 154 16.55 3.52 -0.16
C VAL A 154 16.18 2.67 -1.38
N GLY A 155 16.30 3.19 -2.60
CA GLY A 155 16.02 2.46 -3.83
C GLY A 155 14.58 2.58 -4.33
N PHE A 156 14.35 2.09 -5.55
CA PHE A 156 13.04 2.13 -6.19
C PHE A 156 12.07 1.14 -5.56
N SER A 157 10.77 1.44 -5.71
CA SER A 157 9.70 0.49 -5.41
C SER A 157 9.81 -0.75 -6.30
N ASP A 158 9.56 -1.93 -5.74
CA ASP A 158 9.28 -3.16 -6.49
C ASP A 158 7.78 -3.51 -6.55
N ASP A 159 6.94 -2.76 -5.84
CA ASP A 159 5.48 -2.77 -6.01
C ASP A 159 5.05 -1.89 -7.20
N LEU A 160 3.90 -2.23 -7.79
CA LEU A 160 3.26 -1.42 -8.82
C LEU A 160 2.64 -0.16 -8.20
N GLY A 161 2.67 0.96 -8.93
CA GLY A 161 2.17 2.23 -8.42
C GLY A 161 1.46 3.08 -9.48
N PRO A 162 1.33 4.40 -9.22
CA PRO A 162 0.63 5.30 -10.13
C PRO A 162 1.19 5.32 -11.55
N ASN A 163 2.50 5.10 -11.73
CA ASN A 163 3.12 5.19 -13.04
C ASN A 163 2.75 4.01 -13.92
N GLU A 164 2.81 2.79 -13.40
CA GLU A 164 2.55 1.54 -14.13
C GLU A 164 1.08 1.44 -14.54
N TYR A 165 0.18 1.70 -13.60
CA TYR A 165 -1.26 1.75 -13.89
C TYR A 165 -1.59 2.87 -14.89
N SER A 166 -0.94 4.05 -14.78
CA SER A 166 -1.13 5.12 -15.78
C SER A 166 -0.59 4.75 -17.16
N GLU A 167 0.48 3.96 -17.23
CA GLU A 167 1.05 3.51 -18.50
C GLU A 167 0.06 2.60 -19.24
N ILE A 168 -0.58 1.68 -18.53
CA ILE A 168 -1.59 0.78 -19.11
C ILE A 168 -2.80 1.57 -19.61
N LEU A 169 -3.29 2.52 -18.80
CA LEU A 169 -4.40 3.39 -19.22
C LEU A 169 -4.08 4.13 -20.53
N LYS A 170 -2.86 4.66 -20.68
CA LYS A 170 -2.44 5.34 -21.92
C LYS A 170 -2.26 4.42 -23.11
N LYS A 171 -1.96 3.14 -22.88
CA LYS A 171 -1.83 2.13 -23.94
C LYS A 171 -3.20 1.73 -24.49
N LEU A 172 -4.17 1.51 -23.60
CA LEU A 172 -5.50 1.02 -23.95
C LEU A 172 -6.42 2.16 -24.42
N PHE A 173 -6.30 3.35 -23.83
CA PHE A 173 -7.16 4.49 -24.14
C PHE A 173 -6.37 5.63 -24.80
N LYS A 174 -6.90 6.14 -25.92
CA LYS A 174 -6.27 7.21 -26.72
C LYS A 174 -6.76 8.62 -26.38
N TYR A 175 -7.83 8.73 -25.60
CA TYR A 175 -8.52 9.97 -25.28
C TYR A 175 -8.70 10.10 -23.76
N GLU A 176 -9.38 11.17 -23.33
CA GLU A 176 -9.75 11.35 -21.93
C GLU A 176 -10.63 10.19 -21.45
N ILE A 177 -10.22 9.56 -20.35
CA ILE A 177 -10.80 8.31 -19.85
C ILE A 177 -11.83 8.64 -18.80
N ASN A 178 -13.07 8.18 -19.00
CA ASN A 178 -14.10 8.28 -17.97
C ASN A 178 -14.09 7.05 -17.03
N PRO A 179 -14.61 7.17 -15.80
CA PRO A 179 -14.63 6.04 -14.85
C PRO A 179 -15.37 4.80 -15.33
N GLN A 180 -16.41 4.96 -16.16
CA GLN A 180 -17.22 3.85 -16.66
C GLN A 180 -16.43 3.00 -17.68
N GLU A 181 -15.64 3.64 -18.54
CA GLU A 181 -14.73 2.95 -19.47
C GLU A 181 -13.71 2.07 -18.73
N ILE A 182 -13.23 2.52 -17.55
CA ILE A 182 -12.31 1.72 -16.72
C ILE A 182 -13.02 0.47 -16.18
N GLU A 183 -14.28 0.60 -15.75
CA GLU A 183 -15.06 -0.55 -15.28
C GLU A 183 -15.38 -1.54 -16.42
N GLU A 184 -15.82 -1.04 -17.57
CA GLU A 184 -16.20 -1.85 -18.73
C GLU A 184 -15.01 -2.66 -19.30
N ASN A 185 -13.78 -2.13 -19.20
CA ASN A 185 -12.55 -2.78 -19.65
C ASN A 185 -11.77 -3.46 -18.53
N TYR A 186 -12.40 -3.74 -17.37
CA TYR A 186 -11.75 -4.31 -16.19
C TYR A 186 -10.89 -5.54 -16.49
N LEU A 187 -11.41 -6.50 -17.28
CA LEU A 187 -10.71 -7.77 -17.54
C LEU A 187 -9.39 -7.53 -18.29
N GLU A 188 -9.43 -6.76 -19.38
CA GLU A 188 -8.22 -6.42 -20.16
C GLU A 188 -7.23 -5.61 -19.33
N LEU A 189 -7.72 -4.68 -18.50
CA LEU A 189 -6.90 -3.91 -17.57
C LEU A 189 -6.21 -4.81 -16.53
N LYS A 190 -6.96 -5.74 -15.92
CA LYS A 190 -6.47 -6.71 -14.93
C LYS A 190 -5.40 -7.61 -15.54
N GLU A 191 -5.67 -8.20 -16.71
CA GLU A 191 -4.70 -9.05 -17.41
C GLU A 191 -3.42 -8.30 -17.77
N THR A 192 -3.56 -7.07 -18.28
CA THR A 192 -2.39 -6.25 -18.68
C THR A 192 -1.52 -5.84 -17.49
N ILE A 193 -2.11 -5.51 -16.33
CA ILE A 193 -1.33 -5.13 -15.14
C ILE A 193 -0.71 -6.35 -14.45
N LEU A 194 -1.33 -7.53 -14.55
CA LEU A 194 -0.73 -8.77 -14.07
C LEU A 194 0.50 -9.16 -14.88
N ASP A 195 0.50 -8.93 -16.19
CA ASP A 195 1.64 -9.21 -17.07
C ASP A 195 2.78 -8.19 -16.95
N PHE A 196 2.63 -7.15 -16.12
CA PHE A 196 3.70 -6.17 -15.90
C PHE A 196 4.97 -6.87 -15.38
N PRO A 197 6.17 -6.57 -15.93
CA PRO A 197 7.35 -7.46 -15.91
C PRO A 197 8.05 -7.61 -14.57
N TYR A 198 7.46 -7.12 -13.48
CA TYR A 198 7.99 -7.30 -12.14
C TYR A 198 6.90 -7.62 -11.13
N ASN A 199 7.32 -8.35 -10.11
CA ASN A 199 6.54 -8.74 -8.94
C ASN A 199 7.25 -8.19 -7.69
N PRO A 200 6.52 -8.04 -6.57
CA PRO A 200 7.16 -7.81 -5.28
C PRO A 200 8.25 -8.85 -5.05
N LYS A 201 9.43 -8.41 -4.60
CA LYS A 201 10.57 -9.29 -4.31
C LYS A 201 10.70 -9.57 -2.82
N ILE A 202 10.09 -8.72 -1.99
CA ILE A 202 10.14 -8.82 -0.54
C ILE A 202 8.71 -8.80 -0.02
N TYR A 203 8.39 -9.77 0.82
CA TYR A 203 7.10 -9.80 1.50
C TYR A 203 7.01 -8.65 2.50
N SER A 204 5.93 -7.87 2.41
CA SER A 204 5.74 -6.61 3.13
C SER A 204 5.02 -6.75 4.48
N GLY A 205 4.66 -7.97 4.87
CA GLY A 205 3.82 -8.20 6.05
C GLY A 205 2.35 -7.85 5.83
N LEU A 206 1.87 -7.91 4.59
CA LEU A 206 0.46 -7.68 4.26
C LEU A 206 -0.40 -8.83 4.81
N GLY A 207 -1.51 -8.56 5.52
CA GLY A 207 -2.51 -9.58 5.82
C GLY A 207 -2.14 -10.61 6.90
N ALA A 208 -1.12 -10.33 7.74
CA ALA A 208 -0.66 -11.23 8.80
C ALA A 208 -0.38 -12.68 8.34
N CYS A 209 0.10 -12.85 7.11
CA CYS A 209 0.24 -14.18 6.52
C CYS A 209 1.34 -14.96 7.23
N GLU A 210 1.00 -16.17 7.66
CA GLU A 210 1.93 -17.09 8.28
C GLU A 210 2.25 -18.25 7.32
N LEU A 211 3.51 -18.62 7.26
CA LEU A 211 3.94 -19.82 6.54
C LEU A 211 3.80 -21.04 7.45
N LEU A 212 3.40 -22.16 6.86
CA LEU A 212 3.32 -23.44 7.59
C LEU A 212 4.73 -23.99 7.72
N MET A 213 5.39 -23.66 8.83
CA MET A 213 6.77 -24.07 9.07
C MET A 213 6.82 -25.42 9.81
N PRO A 214 7.37 -26.50 9.19
CA PRO A 214 7.65 -27.74 9.89
C PRO A 214 8.72 -27.52 10.97
N CYS A 215 8.72 -28.36 12.00
CA CYS A 215 9.75 -28.29 13.04
C CYS A 215 11.13 -28.67 12.47
N PRO A 216 12.18 -27.86 12.68
CA PRO A 216 13.53 -28.20 12.25
C PRO A 216 14.11 -29.41 13.03
N PRO A 217 15.08 -30.15 12.48
CA PRO A 217 15.72 -29.93 11.17
C PRO A 217 14.84 -30.38 10.00
N LEU A 218 14.83 -29.58 8.93
CA LEU A 218 14.01 -29.83 7.74
C LEU A 218 14.72 -30.74 6.74
N SER A 219 13.96 -31.63 6.10
CA SER A 219 14.39 -32.36 4.92
C SER A 219 14.46 -31.45 3.68
N GLU A 220 15.21 -31.84 2.65
CA GLU A 220 15.26 -31.10 1.38
C GLU A 220 13.87 -30.88 0.78
N LYS A 221 12.97 -31.87 0.89
CA LYS A 221 11.60 -31.77 0.39
C LYS A 221 10.79 -30.70 1.14
N GLU A 222 10.94 -30.62 2.46
CA GLU A 222 10.29 -29.60 3.28
C GLU A 222 10.83 -28.20 2.99
N ILE A 223 12.15 -28.06 2.80
CA ILE A 223 12.77 -26.80 2.38
C ILE A 223 12.20 -26.34 1.04
N GLN A 224 12.12 -27.23 0.04
CA GLN A 224 11.54 -26.87 -1.27
C GLN A 224 10.05 -26.51 -1.18
N ALA A 225 9.28 -27.21 -0.34
CA ALA A 225 7.88 -26.88 -0.10
C ALA A 225 7.70 -25.48 0.54
N LEU A 226 8.56 -25.12 1.51
CA LEU A 226 8.56 -23.78 2.11
C LEU A 226 8.90 -22.68 1.10
N LYS A 227 9.92 -22.91 0.25
CA LYS A 227 10.29 -21.96 -0.81
C LYS A 227 9.14 -21.73 -1.78
N LEU A 228 8.44 -22.80 -2.16
CA LEU A 228 7.28 -22.70 -3.03
C LEU A 228 6.16 -21.90 -2.36
N GLN A 229 5.81 -22.24 -1.12
CA GLN A 229 4.78 -21.53 -0.36
C GLN A 229 5.10 -20.03 -0.21
N ALA A 230 6.36 -19.69 0.07
CA ALA A 230 6.79 -18.30 0.23
C ALA A 230 6.75 -17.51 -1.09
N LYS A 231 7.01 -18.17 -2.23
CA LYS A 231 6.86 -17.56 -3.56
C LYS A 231 5.40 -17.36 -3.95
N GLU A 232 4.57 -18.37 -3.76
CA GLU A 232 3.12 -18.27 -3.99
C GLU A 232 2.48 -17.17 -3.15
N LEU A 233 2.89 -17.05 -1.88
CA LEU A 233 2.44 -15.97 -1.02
C LEU A 233 2.86 -14.61 -1.55
N LEU A 234 4.12 -14.46 -1.96
CA LEU A 234 4.64 -13.20 -2.50
C LEU A 234 3.89 -12.77 -3.78
N GLU A 235 3.61 -13.72 -4.68
CA GLU A 235 2.81 -13.48 -5.88
C GLU A 235 1.39 -12.99 -5.54
N LYS A 236 0.75 -13.57 -4.52
CA LYS A 236 -0.57 -13.14 -4.03
C LYS A 236 -0.59 -11.71 -3.47
N THR A 237 0.56 -11.12 -3.16
CA THR A 237 0.65 -9.72 -2.70
C THR A 237 0.80 -8.69 -3.82
N LYS A 238 0.89 -9.12 -5.09
CA LYS A 238 1.04 -8.21 -6.23
C LYS A 238 -0.16 -7.26 -6.31
N GLY A 239 0.13 -5.96 -6.31
CA GLY A 239 -0.91 -4.94 -6.42
C GLY A 239 -0.37 -3.52 -6.41
N PHE A 240 -1.30 -2.58 -6.38
CA PHE A 240 -1.00 -1.16 -6.33
C PHE A 240 -0.65 -0.72 -4.91
N ARG A 241 0.48 -0.03 -4.75
CA ARG A 241 0.86 0.62 -3.49
C ARG A 241 1.43 2.01 -3.76
N LEU A 242 0.83 3.03 -3.13
CA LEU A 242 1.17 4.43 -3.44
C LEU A 242 2.61 4.79 -3.07
N MET A 243 3.11 4.24 -1.95
CA MET A 243 4.48 4.41 -1.48
C MET A 243 5.15 3.04 -1.27
N GLY A 244 5.16 2.23 -2.34
CA GLY A 244 5.74 0.88 -2.44
C GLY A 244 6.90 0.48 -1.53
N GLN A 245 6.98 -0.81 -1.19
CA GLN A 245 8.13 -1.41 -0.53
C GLN A 245 9.39 -1.15 -1.34
N ARG A 246 10.50 -0.89 -0.65
CA ARG A 246 11.73 -0.49 -1.30
C ARG A 246 12.63 -1.70 -1.45
N PHE A 247 13.02 -1.96 -2.70
CA PHE A 247 14.05 -2.94 -2.96
C PHE A 247 15.39 -2.40 -2.45
N THR A 248 15.89 -3.02 -1.40
CA THR A 248 17.24 -2.78 -0.89
C THR A 248 18.05 -4.07 -1.09
N LEU A 249 19.25 -3.94 -1.64
CA LEU A 249 20.07 -5.10 -2.04
C LEU A 249 20.40 -6.00 -0.85
N ASP A 250 20.64 -5.40 0.31
CA ASP A 250 20.87 -6.11 1.57
C ASP A 250 19.63 -6.88 2.02
N SER A 251 18.44 -6.26 2.05
CA SER A 251 17.22 -6.96 2.44
C SER A 251 16.91 -8.13 1.52
N TRP A 252 17.11 -7.97 0.21
CA TRP A 252 16.96 -9.06 -0.75
C TRP A 252 18.01 -10.16 -0.56
N LEU A 253 19.28 -9.81 -0.40
CA LEU A 253 20.33 -10.81 -0.16
C LEU A 253 20.08 -11.57 1.16
N PHE A 254 19.65 -10.85 2.22
CA PHE A 254 19.26 -11.47 3.47
C PHE A 254 18.07 -12.40 3.31
N SER A 255 17.03 -12.01 2.56
CA SER A 255 15.88 -12.88 2.32
C SER A 255 16.30 -14.19 1.66
N GLU A 256 17.23 -14.17 0.71
CA GLU A 256 17.71 -15.37 0.00
C GLU A 256 18.60 -16.31 0.85
N ILE A 257 19.15 -15.84 1.98
CA ILE A 257 20.02 -16.63 2.87
C ILE A 257 19.36 -17.02 4.20
N VAL A 258 18.12 -16.57 4.44
CA VAL A 258 17.32 -16.98 5.59
C VAL A 258 16.08 -17.76 5.15
N SER A 259 15.57 -18.61 6.04
CA SER A 259 14.26 -19.25 5.86
C SER A 259 13.18 -18.16 5.70
N PRO A 260 12.22 -18.30 4.76
CA PRO A 260 11.88 -19.50 3.99
C PRO A 260 12.57 -19.63 2.62
N TYR A 261 13.36 -18.65 2.17
CA TYR A 261 13.87 -18.64 0.78
C TYR A 261 15.24 -19.35 0.62
N SER A 262 15.97 -19.59 1.72
CA SER A 262 17.25 -20.32 1.77
C SER A 262 17.13 -21.84 1.82
#